data_AF-Q2JBL6-F1
#
_entry.id   AF-Q2JBL6-F1
#
_cell.length_a   1.000
_cell.length_b   1.000
_cell.length_c   1.000
_cell.angle_alpha   90.00
_cell.angle_beta   90.00
_cell.angle_gamma   90.00
#
_symmetry.space_group_name_H-M   'P 1'
#
loop_
_entity.id
_entity.type
_entity.pdbx_description
1 polymer ?
#
loop_
_entity_poly.entity_id
_entity_poly.type
_entity_poly.pdbx_seq_one_letter_code
_entity_poly.pdbx_strand_id
1 'polypeptide(L)'
;MTDGGNTDDATGSDPDWDFFVSYTAVDREWAEWISWQLEADGYRVLVQAWDFVPGSNWQIRMQQGVQHARHTLAVLSGAYLTSIYGHAEWQAAHAADPHGFKRKLLPVRVEDCPRPGLLGAVVSIDLFHHDADKAGRHLLDHVRHTLTGRAKPTTPPNFPTHRPNPPTHEPAFPANEPAPTDTSPDPHDQQSTEDLLAHQRRTLGPDHTHTLATANLLRSPLGNLGEHAAARTLFEDTLTRQRATLGPDHTNTLTTAMALGWTLGNLGEHAAARTLFEDTLTRQRATLGPDHTNTLTTAMALGWTLGNLGEHAAARTLFEDTLTRQRATLGPDHTNTLTTAMALGWTLDRLGKRHLGR
;
A
#
# COMPACT_ATOMS: atom_id res chain seq x y z
N MET A 1 -60.65 6.78 -16.07
CA MET A 1 -59.78 6.81 -17.26
C MET A 1 -58.40 7.20 -16.75
N THR A 2 -57.64 6.21 -16.24
CA THR A 2 -56.64 5.40 -16.99
C THR A 2 -55.50 6.30 -17.46
N ASP A 3 -54.39 6.36 -16.75
CA ASP A 3 -53.29 5.37 -16.62
C ASP A 3 -52.16 5.71 -17.60
N GLY A 4 -50.93 5.71 -17.10
CA GLY A 4 -49.74 5.83 -17.94
C GLY A 4 -48.49 6.21 -17.16
N GLY A 5 -48.08 5.39 -16.18
CA GLY A 5 -46.69 5.40 -15.71
C GLY A 5 -45.77 4.77 -16.76
N ASN A 6 -44.51 5.21 -16.79
CA ASN A 6 -43.34 4.43 -17.21
C ASN A 6 -42.08 5.21 -16.76
N THR A 7 -41.45 4.81 -15.66
CA THR A 7 -40.26 3.93 -15.57
C THR A 7 -38.97 4.59 -16.04
N ASP A 8 -38.02 4.60 -15.10
CA ASP A 8 -36.58 4.49 -15.30
C ASP A 8 -36.10 4.34 -16.74
N ASP A 9 -35.30 5.30 -17.19
CA ASP A 9 -34.07 4.97 -17.91
C ASP A 9 -33.07 6.12 -17.70
N ALA A 10 -32.22 5.93 -16.70
CA ALA A 10 -30.92 6.57 -16.67
C ALA A 10 -30.15 6.06 -17.90
N THR A 11 -30.20 6.82 -19.00
CA THR A 11 -29.32 6.61 -20.14
C THR A 11 -27.90 6.91 -19.70
N GLY A 12 -27.22 5.90 -19.15
CA GLY A 12 -25.78 5.87 -19.08
C GLY A 12 -25.28 5.95 -20.52
N SER A 13 -24.69 7.09 -20.89
CA SER A 13 -23.94 7.18 -22.14
C SER A 13 -22.86 6.10 -22.08
N ASP A 14 -22.90 5.14 -23.01
CA ASP A 14 -21.82 4.18 -23.17
C ASP A 14 -20.50 4.97 -23.28
N PRO A 15 -19.43 4.51 -22.62
CA PRO A 15 -18.14 5.19 -22.71
C PRO A 15 -17.73 5.30 -24.18
N ASP A 16 -17.28 6.49 -24.58
CA ASP A 16 -16.86 6.75 -25.96
C ASP A 16 -15.66 5.88 -26.38
N TRP A 17 -14.93 5.32 -25.42
CA TRP A 17 -13.76 4.47 -25.63
C TRP A 17 -13.70 3.35 -24.59
N ASP A 18 -13.30 2.15 -24.99
CA ASP A 18 -13.03 1.06 -24.05
C ASP A 18 -11.75 1.36 -23.26
N PHE A 19 -10.72 1.85 -23.96
CA PHE A 19 -9.42 2.15 -23.38
C PHE A 19 -8.91 3.54 -23.76
N PHE A 20 -8.33 4.22 -22.78
CA PHE A 20 -7.44 5.35 -23.00
C PHE A 20 -6.01 4.94 -22.67
N VAL A 21 -5.08 5.10 -23.62
CA VAL A 21 -3.66 4.74 -23.43
C VAL A 21 -2.87 5.99 -23.06
N SER A 22 -2.42 6.03 -21.80
CA SER A 22 -1.58 7.08 -21.23
C SER A 22 -0.12 6.63 -21.24
N TYR A 23 0.76 7.45 -21.81
CA TYR A 23 2.16 7.12 -22.06
C TYR A 23 3.02 8.39 -22.17
N THR A 24 4.35 8.27 -22.10
CA THR A 24 5.26 9.39 -22.41
C THR A 24 5.79 9.33 -23.83
N ALA A 25 6.32 10.44 -24.35
CA ALA A 25 6.90 10.45 -25.69
C ALA A 25 7.95 9.36 -25.95
N VAL A 26 8.69 8.94 -24.90
CA VAL A 26 9.70 7.86 -24.99
C VAL A 26 9.04 6.50 -25.21
N ASP A 27 7.85 6.29 -24.65
CA ASP A 27 7.11 5.02 -24.69
C ASP A 27 6.14 4.94 -25.89
N ARG A 28 6.29 5.83 -26.88
CA ARG A 28 5.35 5.94 -28.00
C ARG A 28 5.18 4.64 -28.77
N GLU A 29 6.28 3.97 -29.10
CA GLU A 29 6.23 2.73 -29.88
C GLU A 29 5.46 1.64 -29.12
N TRP A 30 5.66 1.56 -27.80
CA TRP A 30 4.90 0.66 -26.93
C TRP A 30 3.42 1.01 -26.88
N ALA A 31 3.08 2.30 -26.78
CA ALA A 31 1.69 2.76 -26.75
C ALA A 31 0.97 2.46 -28.08
N GLU A 32 1.61 2.71 -29.22
CA GLU A 32 1.08 2.37 -30.55
C GLU A 32 0.92 0.85 -30.70
N TRP A 33 1.90 0.05 -30.27
CA TRP A 33 1.83 -1.40 -30.35
C TRP A 33 0.73 -1.99 -29.45
N ILE A 34 0.60 -1.53 -28.20
CA ILE A 34 -0.48 -1.94 -27.27
C ILE A 34 -1.84 -1.59 -27.88
N SER A 35 -1.99 -0.35 -28.38
CA SER A 35 -3.24 0.11 -28.99
C SER A 35 -3.61 -0.75 -30.20
N TRP A 36 -2.63 -1.14 -31.01
CA TRP A 36 -2.86 -2.00 -32.17
C TRP A 36 -3.38 -3.38 -31.77
N GLN A 37 -2.78 -4.01 -30.74
CA GLN A 37 -3.25 -5.31 -30.26
C GLN A 37 -4.70 -5.24 -29.77
N LEU A 38 -5.08 -4.16 -29.09
CA LEU A 38 -6.43 -3.95 -28.57
C LEU A 38 -7.45 -3.72 -29.70
N GLU A 39 -7.16 -2.84 -30.66
CA GLU A 39 -8.06 -2.62 -31.79
C GLU A 39 -8.21 -3.87 -32.67
N ALA A 40 -7.14 -4.65 -32.83
CA ALA A 40 -7.19 -5.93 -33.55
C ALA A 40 -8.11 -6.97 -32.86
N ASP A 41 -8.31 -6.88 -31.54
CA ASP A 41 -9.27 -7.71 -30.77
C ASP A 41 -10.67 -7.05 -30.65
N GLY A 42 -10.88 -5.92 -31.32
CA GLY A 42 -12.18 -5.24 -31.45
C GLY A 42 -12.49 -4.16 -30.41
N TYR A 43 -11.52 -3.75 -29.60
CA TYR A 43 -11.72 -2.67 -28.61
C TYR A 43 -11.55 -1.29 -29.23
N ARG A 44 -12.31 -0.30 -28.75
CA ARG A 44 -12.15 1.11 -29.12
C ARG A 44 -11.08 1.76 -28.24
N VAL A 45 -9.98 2.20 -28.85
CA VAL A 45 -8.85 2.78 -28.12
C VAL A 45 -8.68 4.26 -28.48
N LEU A 46 -8.48 5.09 -27.47
CA LEU A 46 -7.99 6.47 -27.65
C LEU A 46 -6.50 6.52 -27.31
N VAL A 47 -5.67 6.91 -28.28
CA VAL A 47 -4.22 7.06 -28.10
C VAL A 47 -3.72 8.33 -28.79
N GLN A 48 -2.90 9.12 -28.08
CA GLN A 48 -2.43 10.41 -28.58
C GLN A 48 -1.76 10.31 -29.96
N ALA A 49 -0.99 9.25 -30.18
CA ALA A 49 -0.24 9.03 -31.41
C ALA A 49 -1.10 8.99 -32.69
N TRP A 50 -2.38 8.58 -32.58
CA TRP A 50 -3.26 8.36 -33.72
C TRP A 50 -4.37 9.42 -33.80
N ASP A 51 -4.91 9.82 -32.64
CA ASP A 51 -6.14 10.62 -32.58
C ASP A 51 -5.91 12.14 -32.54
N PHE A 52 -4.68 12.59 -32.25
CA PHE A 52 -4.36 13.99 -31.99
C PHE A 52 -3.69 14.62 -33.20
N VAL A 53 -4.49 14.81 -34.25
CA VAL A 53 -4.07 15.44 -35.52
C VAL A 53 -3.99 16.97 -35.41
N PRO A 54 -3.27 17.68 -36.30
CA PRO A 54 -3.18 19.14 -36.30
C PRO A 54 -4.56 19.81 -36.22
N GLY A 55 -4.71 20.76 -35.29
CA GLY A 55 -5.99 21.42 -34.97
C GLY A 55 -6.75 20.81 -33.78
N SER A 56 -6.29 19.67 -33.25
CA SER A 56 -6.85 19.09 -32.03
C SER A 56 -6.47 19.89 -30.79
N ASN A 57 -7.43 20.12 -29.89
CA ASN A 57 -7.15 20.68 -28.57
C ASN A 57 -6.66 19.56 -27.65
N TRP A 58 -5.35 19.50 -27.44
CA TRP A 58 -4.67 18.46 -26.67
C TRP A 58 -5.23 18.30 -25.25
N GLN A 59 -5.45 19.41 -24.54
CA GLN A 59 -5.89 19.38 -23.15
C GLN A 59 -7.33 18.85 -23.01
N ILE A 60 -8.23 19.24 -23.92
CA ILE A 60 -9.62 18.76 -23.92
C ILE A 60 -9.66 17.27 -24.22
N ARG A 61 -8.91 16.80 -25.22
CA ARG A 61 -8.92 15.37 -25.60
C ARG A 61 -8.31 14.46 -24.53
N MET A 62 -7.25 14.90 -23.85
CA MET A 62 -6.67 14.17 -22.71
C MET A 62 -7.66 14.05 -21.56
N GLN A 63 -8.32 15.15 -21.18
CA GLN A 63 -9.34 15.14 -20.13
C GLN A 63 -10.52 14.24 -20.52
N GLN A 64 -10.96 14.29 -21.77
CA GLN A 64 -12.02 13.41 -22.28
C GLN A 64 -11.62 11.93 -22.21
N GLY A 65 -10.39 11.58 -22.57
CA GLY A 65 -9.88 10.21 -22.47
C GLY A 65 -9.93 9.66 -21.05
N VAL A 66 -9.38 10.39 -20.08
CA VAL A 66 -9.38 9.96 -18.68
C VAL A 66 -10.80 9.84 -18.11
N GLN A 67 -11.69 10.77 -18.45
CA GLN A 67 -13.05 10.80 -17.92
C GLN A 67 -13.97 9.76 -18.59
N HIS A 68 -13.98 9.70 -19.92
CA HIS A 68 -14.98 8.97 -20.70
C HIS A 68 -14.52 7.61 -21.20
N ALA A 69 -13.23 7.26 -21.14
CA ALA A 69 -12.82 5.88 -21.42
C ALA A 69 -13.25 4.95 -20.29
N ARG A 70 -13.65 3.72 -20.59
CA ARG A 70 -14.01 2.75 -19.55
C ARG A 70 -12.83 2.40 -18.65
N HIS A 71 -11.64 2.26 -19.25
CA HIS A 71 -10.39 1.94 -18.56
C HIS A 71 -9.24 2.83 -19.08
N THR A 72 -8.32 3.19 -18.20
CA THR A 72 -7.09 3.92 -18.51
C THR A 72 -5.91 2.95 -18.39
N LEU A 73 -5.22 2.69 -19.50
CA LEU A 73 -3.98 1.93 -19.54
C LEU A 73 -2.80 2.88 -19.35
N ALA A 74 -2.10 2.76 -18.22
CA ALA A 74 -0.90 3.55 -17.95
C ALA A 74 0.33 2.74 -18.35
N VAL A 75 1.02 3.15 -19.42
CA VAL A 75 2.24 2.50 -19.93
C VAL A 75 3.42 2.90 -19.03
N LEU A 76 3.77 2.02 -18.10
CA LEU A 76 4.79 2.26 -17.08
C LEU A 76 6.19 1.92 -17.59
N SER A 77 7.03 2.95 -17.58
CA SER A 77 8.49 2.92 -17.68
C SER A 77 9.09 3.89 -16.66
N GLY A 78 10.42 3.90 -16.49
CA GLY A 78 11.13 4.89 -15.69
C GLY A 78 10.88 6.33 -16.15
N ALA A 79 10.71 6.54 -17.47
CA ALA A 79 10.35 7.85 -18.03
C ALA A 79 8.92 8.26 -17.62
N TYR A 80 7.99 7.30 -17.65
CA TYR A 80 6.61 7.54 -17.22
C TYR A 80 6.50 7.89 -15.73
N LEU A 81 7.24 7.20 -14.87
CA LEU A 81 7.21 7.43 -13.42
C LEU A 81 7.82 8.76 -13.00
N THR A 82 8.71 9.32 -13.82
CA THR A 82 9.36 10.62 -13.58
C THR A 82 8.67 11.77 -14.31
N SER A 83 7.67 11.48 -15.14
CA SER A 83 6.89 12.48 -15.89
C SER A 83 5.77 13.09 -15.04
N ILE A 84 5.74 14.43 -15.00
CA ILE A 84 4.69 15.21 -14.33
C ILE A 84 3.32 14.90 -14.93
N TYR A 85 3.23 14.77 -16.25
CA TYR A 85 1.97 14.50 -16.95
C TYR A 85 1.48 13.07 -16.76
N GLY A 86 2.39 12.09 -16.79
CA GLY A 86 2.05 10.69 -16.48
C GLY A 86 1.46 10.57 -15.08
N HIS A 87 2.02 11.28 -14.10
CA HIS A 87 1.52 11.28 -12.72
C HIS A 87 0.08 11.78 -12.61
N ALA A 88 -0.27 12.89 -13.28
CA ALA A 88 -1.62 13.45 -13.23
C ALA A 88 -2.68 12.53 -13.85
N GLU A 89 -2.33 11.84 -14.95
CA GLU A 89 -3.27 11.02 -15.73
C GLU A 89 -3.69 9.75 -14.99
N TRP A 90 -2.75 9.00 -14.42
CA TRP A 90 -3.11 7.79 -13.66
C TRP A 90 -3.69 8.13 -12.28
N GLN A 91 -3.30 9.25 -11.66
CA GLN A 91 -3.91 9.71 -10.40
C GLN A 91 -5.38 10.06 -10.58
N ALA A 92 -5.75 10.71 -11.68
CA ALA A 92 -7.15 11.01 -12.00
C ALA A 92 -7.97 9.73 -12.24
N ALA A 93 -7.41 8.74 -12.93
CA ALA A 93 -8.05 7.44 -13.11
C ALA A 93 -8.24 6.69 -11.78
N HIS A 94 -7.24 6.73 -10.89
CA HIS A 94 -7.34 6.14 -9.56
C HIS A 94 -8.34 6.89 -8.67
N ALA A 95 -8.37 8.23 -8.71
CA ALA A 95 -9.35 9.01 -7.95
C ALA A 95 -10.81 8.74 -8.38
N ALA A 96 -11.02 8.39 -9.65
CA ALA A 96 -12.34 8.00 -10.16
C ALA A 96 -12.78 6.58 -9.74
N ASP A 97 -11.84 5.75 -9.27
CA ASP A 97 -12.09 4.39 -8.74
C ASP A 97 -11.10 4.03 -7.62
N PRO A 98 -11.19 4.68 -6.43
CA PRO A 98 -10.17 4.53 -5.38
C PRO A 98 -10.07 3.11 -4.82
N HIS A 99 -11.18 2.37 -4.88
CA HIS A 99 -11.26 0.98 -4.41
C HIS A 99 -10.95 -0.05 -5.50
N GLY A 100 -10.78 0.36 -6.76
CA GLY A 100 -10.36 -0.50 -7.87
C GLY A 100 -11.43 -1.49 -8.39
N PHE A 101 -12.68 -1.40 -7.94
CA PHE A 101 -13.73 -2.35 -8.35
C PHE A 101 -14.13 -2.20 -9.82
N LYS A 102 -14.03 -0.99 -10.35
CA LYS A 102 -14.29 -0.71 -11.78
C LYS A 102 -13.05 -1.00 -12.64
N ARG A 103 -11.89 -1.22 -12.01
CA ARG A 103 -10.59 -1.41 -12.66
C ARG A 103 -10.29 -0.27 -13.63
N LYS A 104 -10.62 0.96 -13.21
CA LYS A 104 -10.50 2.15 -14.04
C LYS A 104 -9.05 2.43 -14.44
N LEU A 105 -8.08 2.03 -13.61
CA LEU A 105 -6.65 2.14 -13.90
C LEU A 105 -6.03 0.76 -14.11
N LEU A 106 -5.33 0.59 -15.23
CA LEU A 106 -4.64 -0.64 -15.62
C LEU A 106 -3.16 -0.32 -15.89
N PRO A 107 -2.26 -0.55 -14.92
CA PRO A 107 -0.84 -0.36 -15.13
C PRO A 107 -0.28 -1.43 -16.08
N VAL A 108 0.41 -1.02 -17.15
CA VAL A 108 1.08 -1.91 -18.10
C VAL A 108 2.58 -1.64 -18.06
N ARG A 109 3.37 -2.56 -17.51
CA ARG A 109 4.82 -2.40 -17.39
C ARG A 109 5.51 -2.89 -18.67
N VAL A 110 6.19 -1.99 -19.36
CA VAL A 110 6.96 -2.30 -20.58
C VAL A 110 8.44 -2.51 -20.32
N GLU A 111 8.88 -2.22 -19.10
CA GLU A 111 10.19 -2.56 -18.54
C GLU A 111 10.06 -2.86 -17.04
N ASP A 112 11.10 -3.43 -16.44
CA ASP A 112 11.14 -3.75 -15.02
C ASP A 112 11.36 -2.48 -14.17
N CYS A 113 10.32 -1.65 -14.05
CA CYS A 113 10.34 -0.41 -13.28
C CYS A 113 9.59 -0.56 -11.93
N PRO A 114 9.98 0.16 -10.87
CA PRO A 114 9.27 0.10 -9.59
C PRO A 114 7.85 0.67 -9.71
N ARG A 115 6.92 0.23 -8.84
CA ARG A 115 5.56 0.78 -8.77
C ARG A 115 5.38 1.54 -7.45
N PRO A 116 5.76 2.83 -7.40
CA PRO A 116 5.69 3.60 -6.16
C PRO A 116 4.24 3.93 -5.78
N GLY A 117 4.00 4.00 -4.47
CA GLY A 117 2.72 4.46 -3.91
C GLY A 117 1.53 3.65 -4.40
N LEU A 118 0.52 4.35 -4.90
CA LEU A 118 -0.78 3.78 -5.31
C LEU A 118 -0.67 2.77 -6.46
N LEU A 119 0.31 2.91 -7.36
CA LEU A 119 0.54 1.95 -8.44
C LEU A 119 0.99 0.58 -7.92
N GLY A 120 1.61 0.52 -6.73
CA GLY A 120 2.02 -0.75 -6.11
C GLY A 120 0.83 -1.58 -5.63
N ALA A 121 -0.28 -0.92 -5.28
CA ALA A 121 -1.52 -1.56 -4.81
C ALA A 121 -2.41 -2.06 -5.96
N VAL A 122 -2.15 -1.65 -7.21
CA VAL A 122 -2.91 -2.07 -8.39
C VAL A 122 -2.12 -3.15 -9.13
N VAL A 123 -2.75 -4.29 -9.43
CA VAL A 123 -2.14 -5.38 -10.20
C VAL A 123 -1.79 -4.87 -11.61
N SER A 124 -0.55 -5.10 -12.05
CA SER A 124 -0.06 -4.68 -13.37
C SER A 124 -0.09 -5.81 -14.39
N ILE A 125 -0.08 -5.42 -15.67
CA ILE A 125 0.19 -6.29 -16.81
C ILE A 125 1.66 -6.10 -17.18
N ASP A 126 2.46 -7.15 -17.02
CA ASP A 126 3.90 -7.08 -17.25
C ASP A 126 4.23 -7.65 -18.64
N LEU A 127 4.74 -6.81 -19.54
CA LEU A 127 5.04 -7.17 -20.94
C LEU A 127 6.53 -7.39 -21.20
N PHE A 128 7.39 -6.92 -20.31
CA PHE A 128 8.84 -7.10 -20.41
C PHE A 128 9.24 -8.59 -20.29
N HIS A 129 10.40 -8.95 -20.85
CA HIS A 129 10.90 -10.35 -20.96
C HIS A 129 10.05 -11.31 -21.80
N HIS A 130 9.13 -10.78 -22.61
CA HIS A 130 8.32 -11.55 -23.56
C HIS A 130 8.69 -11.17 -24.99
N ASP A 131 8.61 -12.13 -25.92
CA ASP A 131 8.55 -11.80 -27.35
C ASP A 131 7.19 -11.16 -27.69
N ALA A 132 7.09 -10.52 -28.86
CA ALA A 132 5.91 -9.77 -29.26
C ALA A 132 4.62 -10.63 -29.27
N ASP A 133 4.67 -11.87 -29.75
CA ASP A 133 3.50 -12.75 -29.84
C ASP A 133 3.02 -13.21 -28.45
N LYS A 134 3.97 -13.49 -27.55
CA LYS A 134 3.68 -13.86 -26.16
C LYS A 134 3.18 -12.64 -25.37
N ALA A 135 3.77 -11.46 -25.57
CA ALA A 135 3.34 -10.22 -24.96
C ALA A 135 1.92 -9.84 -25.40
N GLY A 136 1.59 -10.00 -26.69
CA GLY A 136 0.27 -9.67 -27.23
C GLY A 136 -0.84 -10.54 -26.64
N ARG A 137 -0.61 -11.86 -26.59
CA ARG A 137 -1.54 -12.79 -25.93
C ARG A 137 -1.69 -12.50 -24.43
N HIS A 138 -0.57 -12.25 -23.75
CA HIS A 138 -0.57 -11.93 -22.33
C HIS A 138 -1.36 -10.66 -22.01
N LEU A 139 -1.19 -9.61 -22.82
CA LEU A 139 -1.95 -8.36 -22.75
C LEU A 139 -3.45 -8.62 -22.91
N LEU A 140 -3.86 -9.29 -23.98
CA LEU A 140 -5.27 -9.53 -24.29
C LEU A 140 -5.95 -10.42 -23.24
N ASP A 141 -5.27 -11.45 -22.73
CA ASP A 141 -5.82 -12.30 -21.67
C ASP A 141 -6.09 -11.49 -20.39
N HIS A 142 -5.15 -10.63 -19.98
CA HIS A 142 -5.33 -9.78 -18.80
C HIS A 142 -6.40 -8.70 -19.00
N VAL A 143 -6.52 -8.16 -20.21
CA VAL A 143 -7.59 -7.22 -20.57
C VAL A 143 -8.95 -7.92 -20.49
N ARG A 144 -9.08 -9.13 -21.03
CA ARG A 144 -10.32 -9.92 -20.91
C ARG A 144 -10.65 -10.24 -19.45
N HIS A 145 -9.66 -10.63 -18.64
CA HIS A 145 -9.85 -10.84 -17.20
C HIS A 145 -10.28 -9.57 -16.46
N THR A 146 -9.83 -8.40 -16.92
CA THR A 146 -10.25 -7.11 -16.36
C THR A 146 -11.72 -6.86 -16.62
N LEU A 147 -12.18 -7.11 -17.85
CA LEU A 147 -13.56 -6.91 -18.26
C LEU A 147 -14.52 -7.89 -17.58
N THR A 148 -14.13 -9.16 -17.43
CA THR A 148 -14.94 -10.18 -16.74
C THR A 148 -14.81 -10.14 -15.22
N GLY A 149 -13.76 -9.47 -14.72
CA GLY A 149 -13.40 -9.42 -13.31
C GLY A 149 -12.94 -10.74 -12.71
N ARG A 150 -12.65 -11.76 -13.54
CA ARG A 150 -12.27 -13.09 -13.08
C ARG A 150 -11.29 -13.75 -14.05
N ALA A 151 -10.16 -14.19 -13.51
CA ALA A 151 -9.12 -14.93 -14.23
C ALA A 151 -9.19 -16.46 -13.97
N LYS A 152 -10.39 -17.04 -13.93
CA LYS A 152 -10.54 -18.48 -13.67
C LYS A 152 -10.11 -19.27 -14.90
N PRO A 153 -9.15 -20.21 -14.78
CA PRO A 153 -8.79 -21.11 -15.87
C PRO A 153 -10.00 -21.91 -16.38
N THR A 154 -10.09 -22.11 -17.69
CA THR A 154 -11.16 -22.89 -18.34
C THR A 154 -11.04 -24.38 -18.04
N THR A 155 -9.85 -24.85 -17.69
CA THR A 155 -9.57 -26.22 -17.24
C THR A 155 -9.07 -26.20 -15.79
N PRO A 156 -9.39 -27.21 -14.96
CA PRO A 156 -8.81 -27.34 -13.64
C PRO A 156 -7.27 -27.28 -13.72
N PRO A 157 -6.59 -26.46 -12.90
CA PRO A 157 -5.14 -26.51 -12.82
C PRO A 157 -4.72 -27.90 -12.32
N ASN A 158 -3.55 -28.37 -12.77
CA ASN A 158 -2.99 -29.62 -12.25
C ASN A 158 -2.84 -29.52 -10.72
N PHE A 159 -3.08 -30.63 -10.03
CA PHE A 159 -2.77 -30.71 -8.61
C PHE A 159 -1.29 -30.34 -8.41
N PRO A 160 -0.94 -29.39 -7.53
CA PRO A 160 0.44 -28.94 -7.37
C PRO A 160 1.35 -30.09 -6.89
N THR A 161 2.08 -30.74 -7.79
CA THR A 161 3.03 -31.81 -7.48
C THR A 161 4.48 -31.31 -7.57
N HIS A 162 4.85 -30.34 -6.74
CA HIS A 162 6.28 -30.05 -6.53
C HIS A 162 6.84 -30.97 -5.45
N ARG A 163 7.48 -32.08 -5.86
CA ARG A 163 8.56 -32.74 -5.09
C ARG A 163 9.91 -32.35 -5.72
N PRO A 164 10.66 -31.38 -5.19
CA PRO A 164 12.11 -31.45 -5.26
C PRO A 164 12.54 -32.58 -4.30
N ASN A 165 13.28 -33.57 -4.79
CA ASN A 165 13.80 -34.77 -4.08
C ASN A 165 13.54 -34.85 -2.56
N PRO A 166 12.81 -35.87 -2.06
CA PRO A 166 12.61 -36.03 -0.63
C PRO A 166 13.94 -36.38 0.08
N PRO A 167 14.29 -35.72 1.20
CA PRO A 167 15.33 -36.24 2.09
C PRO A 167 14.89 -37.60 2.66
N THR A 168 15.86 -38.49 2.88
CA THR A 168 15.74 -39.93 3.16
C THR A 168 15.01 -40.31 4.47
N HIS A 169 14.40 -39.36 5.16
CA HIS A 169 13.61 -39.61 6.36
C HIS A 169 12.31 -38.81 6.32
N GLU A 170 11.23 -39.54 6.07
CA GLU A 170 9.86 -39.05 6.11
C GLU A 170 9.34 -39.16 7.57
N PRO A 171 8.99 -38.07 8.26
CA PRO A 171 8.30 -38.14 9.53
C PRO A 171 6.82 -38.47 9.27
N ALA A 172 6.30 -39.49 9.95
CA ALA A 172 4.90 -39.90 9.84
C ALA A 172 3.95 -38.74 10.25
N PHE A 173 2.98 -38.44 9.38
CA PHE A 173 1.89 -37.53 9.71
C PHE A 173 0.94 -38.18 10.73
N PRO A 174 0.52 -37.47 11.79
CA PRO A 174 -0.57 -37.94 12.64
C PRO A 174 -1.90 -37.80 11.89
N ALA A 175 -2.67 -38.89 11.87
CA ALA A 175 -4.02 -38.90 11.33
C ALA A 175 -4.99 -38.20 12.30
N ASN A 176 -5.99 -37.54 11.71
CA ASN A 176 -7.14 -36.81 12.29
C ASN A 176 -6.91 -35.36 12.70
N GLU A 177 -7.22 -34.44 11.79
CA GLU A 177 -7.93 -33.19 12.09
C GLU A 177 -8.76 -32.78 10.87
N PRO A 178 -10.01 -32.28 11.04
CA PRO A 178 -10.88 -31.93 9.92
C PRO A 178 -10.36 -30.69 9.19
N ALA A 179 -10.60 -30.64 7.87
CA ALA A 179 -10.07 -29.63 6.96
C ALA A 179 -10.35 -28.18 7.40
N PRO A 180 -9.36 -27.26 7.28
CA PRO A 180 -9.57 -25.87 7.64
C PRO A 180 -10.46 -25.18 6.60
N THR A 181 -11.49 -24.50 7.11
CA THR A 181 -12.35 -23.60 6.36
C THR A 181 -11.56 -22.44 5.77
N ASP A 182 -11.96 -22.05 4.57
CA ASP A 182 -11.50 -20.87 3.83
C ASP A 182 -11.69 -19.59 4.66
N THR A 183 -10.64 -19.17 5.34
CA THR A 183 -10.56 -17.86 6.00
C THR A 183 -9.26 -17.21 5.60
N SER A 184 -9.34 -16.25 4.67
CA SER A 184 -8.36 -15.17 4.63
C SER A 184 -8.31 -14.58 6.04
N PRO A 185 -7.13 -14.53 6.70
CA PRO A 185 -7.04 -14.14 8.10
C PRO A 185 -7.60 -12.72 8.25
N ASP A 186 -8.56 -12.57 9.16
CA ASP A 186 -8.94 -11.26 9.64
C ASP A 186 -7.68 -10.65 10.31
N PRO A 187 -7.20 -9.46 9.91
CA PRO A 187 -6.07 -8.80 10.57
C PRO A 187 -6.31 -8.49 12.06
N HIS A 188 -7.53 -8.72 12.57
CA HIS A 188 -7.88 -8.65 13.99
C HIS A 188 -7.86 -10.01 14.72
N ASP A 189 -7.74 -11.13 14.02
CA ASP A 189 -7.63 -12.45 14.64
C ASP A 189 -6.17 -12.80 14.93
N GLN A 190 -5.82 -12.80 16.22
CA GLN A 190 -4.49 -13.16 16.71
C GLN A 190 -4.11 -14.57 16.26
N GLN A 191 -5.01 -15.54 16.44
CA GLN A 191 -4.71 -16.95 16.21
C GLN A 191 -4.40 -17.21 14.74
N SER A 192 -5.24 -16.72 13.83
CA SER A 192 -4.99 -16.86 12.38
C SER A 192 -3.69 -16.18 11.93
N THR A 193 -3.34 -15.03 12.53
CA THR A 193 -2.10 -14.33 12.20
C THR A 193 -0.86 -15.05 12.77
N GLU A 194 -0.95 -15.61 13.96
CA GLU A 194 0.10 -16.44 14.57
C GLU A 194 0.31 -17.74 13.79
N ASP A 195 -0.76 -18.39 13.35
CA ASP A 195 -0.71 -19.61 12.53
C ASP A 195 -0.06 -19.33 11.17
N LEU A 196 -0.40 -18.21 10.54
CA LEU A 196 0.25 -17.73 9.32
C LEU A 196 1.73 -17.47 9.55
N LEU A 197 2.10 -16.77 10.63
CA LEU A 197 3.48 -16.49 10.97
C LEU A 197 4.27 -17.79 11.21
N ALA A 198 3.68 -18.74 11.94
CA ALA A 198 4.29 -20.04 12.21
C ALA A 198 4.47 -20.85 10.91
N HIS A 199 3.48 -20.83 10.02
CA HIS A 199 3.58 -21.45 8.71
C HIS A 199 4.71 -20.83 7.87
N GLN A 200 4.76 -19.50 7.77
CA GLN A 200 5.80 -18.78 7.01
C GLN A 200 7.20 -18.99 7.57
N ARG A 201 7.36 -19.03 8.90
CA ARG A 201 8.64 -19.37 9.54
C ARG A 201 9.14 -20.76 9.12
N ARG A 202 8.24 -21.73 8.94
CA ARG A 202 8.59 -23.09 8.49
C ARG A 202 8.86 -23.18 6.99
N THR A 203 8.11 -22.46 6.16
CA THR A 203 8.16 -22.60 4.70
C THR A 203 9.12 -21.62 4.02
N LEU A 204 9.10 -20.35 4.41
CA LEU A 204 9.92 -19.28 3.85
C LEU A 204 11.19 -19.02 4.68
N GLY A 205 11.17 -19.45 5.94
CA GLY A 205 12.21 -19.16 6.91
C GLY A 205 11.91 -17.93 7.78
N PRO A 206 12.55 -17.83 8.96
CA PRO A 206 12.28 -16.76 9.92
C PRO A 206 12.77 -15.37 9.45
N ASP A 207 13.73 -15.33 8.54
CA ASP A 207 14.40 -14.10 8.07
C ASP A 207 13.79 -13.56 6.76
N HIS A 208 12.82 -14.26 6.19
CA HIS A 208 12.18 -13.86 4.93
C HIS A 208 11.32 -12.62 5.12
N THR A 209 11.39 -11.67 4.18
CA THR A 209 10.72 -10.36 4.26
C THR A 209 9.22 -10.47 4.54
N HIS A 210 8.54 -11.46 3.96
CA HIS A 210 7.11 -11.68 4.19
C HIS A 210 6.84 -12.20 5.61
N THR A 211 7.66 -13.12 6.14
CA THR A 211 7.58 -13.60 7.52
C THR A 211 7.73 -12.46 8.53
N LEU A 212 8.71 -11.58 8.29
CA LEU A 212 8.96 -10.42 9.13
C LEU A 212 7.87 -9.35 9.00
N ALA A 213 7.23 -9.22 7.84
CA ALA A 213 6.09 -8.33 7.65
C ALA A 213 4.83 -8.85 8.38
N THR A 214 4.56 -10.16 8.34
CA THR A 214 3.45 -10.80 9.06
C THR A 214 3.60 -10.64 10.57
N ALA A 215 4.83 -10.71 11.10
CA ALA A 215 5.08 -10.43 12.52
C ALA A 215 4.60 -9.03 12.95
N ASN A 216 4.71 -8.03 12.07
CA ASN A 216 4.21 -6.67 12.35
C ASN A 216 2.69 -6.56 12.37
N LEU A 217 1.96 -7.50 11.75
CA LEU A 217 0.50 -7.52 11.79
C LEU A 217 -0.04 -7.88 13.18
N LEU A 218 0.73 -8.64 13.97
CA LEU A 218 0.39 -8.97 15.37
C LEU A 218 0.41 -7.78 16.33
N ARG A 219 0.81 -6.58 15.88
CA ARG A 219 0.80 -5.36 16.69
C ARG A 219 -0.58 -5.01 17.23
N SER A 220 -1.60 -4.99 16.36
CA SER A 220 -2.95 -4.62 16.77
C SER A 220 -3.61 -5.70 17.66
N PRO A 221 -3.56 -7.00 17.30
CA PRO A 221 -4.11 -8.07 18.15
C PRO A 221 -3.46 -8.12 19.55
N LEU A 222 -2.12 -8.19 19.62
CA LEU A 222 -1.41 -8.26 20.91
C LEU A 222 -1.58 -6.98 21.73
N GLY A 223 -1.68 -5.83 21.07
CA GLY A 223 -1.98 -4.55 21.71
C GLY A 223 -3.38 -4.53 22.34
N ASN A 224 -4.39 -4.99 21.60
CA ASN A 224 -5.79 -5.00 22.07
C ASN A 224 -6.03 -5.98 23.22
N LEU A 225 -5.30 -7.09 23.24
CA LEU A 225 -5.40 -8.11 24.31
C LEU A 225 -4.49 -7.81 25.51
N GLY A 226 -3.68 -6.74 25.44
CA GLY A 226 -2.78 -6.34 26.52
C GLY A 226 -1.56 -7.26 26.68
N GLU A 227 -1.28 -8.11 25.68
CA GLU A 227 -0.19 -9.09 25.69
C GLU A 227 1.16 -8.44 25.36
N HIS A 228 1.50 -7.37 26.08
CA HIS A 228 2.67 -6.53 25.78
C HIS A 228 4.00 -7.27 25.97
N ALA A 229 4.09 -8.25 26.87
CA ALA A 229 5.30 -9.07 27.04
C ALA A 229 5.56 -10.00 25.82
N ALA A 230 4.49 -10.58 25.27
CA ALA A 230 4.59 -11.39 24.04
C ALA A 230 4.94 -10.50 22.84
N ALA A 231 4.28 -9.34 22.72
CA ALA A 231 4.58 -8.34 21.70
C ALA A 231 6.04 -7.87 21.76
N ARG A 232 6.58 -7.66 22.97
CA ARG A 232 7.97 -7.26 23.16
C ARG A 232 8.92 -8.31 22.59
N THR A 233 8.76 -9.56 23.01
CA THR A 233 9.60 -10.68 22.56
C THR A 233 9.57 -10.83 21.04
N LEU A 234 8.37 -10.74 20.45
CA LEU A 234 8.19 -10.83 19.01
C LEU A 234 8.87 -9.68 18.26
N PHE A 235 8.67 -8.43 18.68
CA PHE A 235 9.23 -7.27 17.98
C PHE A 235 10.73 -7.10 18.21
N GLU A 236 11.29 -7.53 19.34
CA GLU A 236 12.74 -7.58 19.55
C GLU A 236 13.43 -8.57 18.59
N ASP A 237 12.90 -9.79 18.45
CA ASP A 237 13.40 -10.79 17.48
C ASP A 237 13.24 -10.26 16.04
N THR A 238 12.06 -9.75 15.70
CA THR A 238 11.76 -9.23 14.35
C THR A 238 12.66 -8.05 13.99
N LEU A 239 12.85 -7.10 14.91
CA LEU A 239 13.71 -5.94 14.69
C LEU A 239 15.18 -6.34 14.52
N THR A 240 15.65 -7.31 15.31
CA THR A 240 17.02 -7.83 15.20
C THR A 240 17.25 -8.46 13.83
N ARG A 241 16.33 -9.30 13.36
CA ARG A 241 16.38 -9.93 12.04
C ARG A 241 16.34 -8.90 10.92
N GLN A 242 15.37 -7.97 10.96
CA GLN A 242 15.24 -6.93 9.94
C GLN A 242 16.46 -6.01 9.87
N ARG A 243 17.09 -5.66 11.00
CA ARG A 243 18.35 -4.90 11.01
C ARG A 243 19.48 -5.67 10.31
N ALA A 244 19.54 -6.98 10.48
CA ALA A 244 20.54 -7.83 9.85
C ALA A 244 20.28 -8.05 8.35
N THR A 245 19.03 -8.21 7.92
CA THR A 245 18.68 -8.58 6.55
C THR A 245 18.34 -7.41 5.65
N LEU A 246 17.56 -6.44 6.14
CA LEU A 246 17.08 -5.28 5.38
C LEU A 246 17.90 -4.01 5.67
N GLY A 247 18.62 -4.00 6.79
CA GLY A 247 19.34 -2.85 7.29
C GLY A 247 18.51 -1.98 8.25
N PRO A 248 19.18 -1.13 9.06
CA PRO A 248 18.54 -0.36 10.12
C PRO A 248 17.62 0.76 9.61
N ASP A 249 17.82 1.20 8.36
CA ASP A 249 17.14 2.36 7.77
C ASP A 249 15.96 1.97 6.85
N HIS A 250 15.73 0.67 6.64
CA HIS A 250 14.64 0.17 5.82
C HIS A 250 13.27 0.45 6.47
N THR A 251 12.27 0.81 5.66
CA THR A 251 10.93 1.21 6.14
C THR A 251 10.28 0.17 7.06
N ASN A 252 10.40 -1.12 6.75
CA ASN A 252 9.89 -2.20 7.61
C ASN A 252 10.62 -2.24 8.97
N THR A 253 11.95 -2.09 8.98
CA THR A 253 12.76 -2.03 10.21
C THR A 253 12.33 -0.88 11.11
N LEU A 254 12.14 0.31 10.51
CA LEU A 254 11.67 1.51 11.23
C LEU A 254 10.23 1.36 11.74
N THR A 255 9.37 0.64 11.01
CA THR A 255 7.99 0.35 11.43
C THR A 255 7.97 -0.58 12.64
N THR A 256 8.80 -1.64 12.63
CA THR A 256 8.95 -2.56 13.77
C THR A 256 9.56 -1.87 14.98
N ALA A 257 10.55 -1.00 14.78
CA ALA A 257 11.15 -0.20 15.85
C ALA A 257 10.11 0.71 16.52
N MET A 258 9.23 1.36 15.74
CA MET A 258 8.11 2.12 16.27
C MET A 258 7.14 1.23 17.06
N ALA A 259 6.79 0.05 16.56
CA ALA A 259 5.91 -0.89 17.25
C ALA A 259 6.50 -1.35 18.59
N LEU A 260 7.78 -1.71 18.63
CA LEU A 260 8.49 -2.06 19.86
C LEU A 260 8.52 -0.88 20.84
N GLY A 261 8.73 0.35 20.36
CA GLY A 261 8.71 1.55 21.20
C GLY A 261 7.36 1.75 21.91
N TRP A 262 6.24 1.54 21.20
CA TRP A 262 4.91 1.56 21.80
C TRP A 262 4.72 0.46 22.85
N THR A 263 5.14 -0.76 22.54
CA THR A 263 5.07 -1.89 23.46
C THR A 263 5.87 -1.63 24.74
N LEU A 264 7.09 -1.11 24.63
CA LEU A 264 7.91 -0.71 25.79
C LEU A 264 7.22 0.39 26.61
N GLY A 265 6.58 1.36 25.96
CA GLY A 265 5.77 2.39 26.62
C GLY A 265 4.63 1.80 27.43
N ASN A 266 3.89 0.83 26.87
CA ASN A 266 2.78 0.16 27.55
C ASN A 266 3.24 -0.73 28.72
N LEU A 267 4.47 -1.26 28.66
CA LEU A 267 5.11 -1.96 29.78
C LEU A 267 5.66 -1.01 30.87
N GLY A 268 5.57 0.32 30.67
CA GLY A 268 6.12 1.31 31.59
C GLY A 268 7.62 1.55 31.43
N GLU A 269 8.27 0.93 30.44
CA GLU A 269 9.70 1.05 30.16
C GLU A 269 10.02 2.30 29.32
N HIS A 270 9.57 3.46 29.82
CA HIS A 270 9.60 4.73 29.08
C HIS A 270 11.01 5.19 28.69
N ALA A 271 12.04 4.86 29.49
CA ALA A 271 13.42 5.18 29.15
C ALA A 271 13.94 4.39 27.94
N ALA A 272 13.60 3.10 27.84
CA ALA A 272 13.96 2.28 26.69
C ALA A 272 13.16 2.69 25.45
N ALA A 273 11.87 2.97 25.62
CA ALA A 273 11.01 3.50 24.56
C ALA A 273 11.56 4.83 24.00
N ARG A 274 12.01 5.74 24.87
CA ARG A 274 12.61 7.01 24.49
C ARG A 274 13.81 6.82 23.56
N THR A 275 14.79 6.02 23.99
CA THR A 275 16.01 5.76 23.19
C THR A 275 15.66 5.20 21.81
N LEU A 276 14.70 4.27 21.76
CA LEU A 276 14.28 3.65 20.50
C LEU A 276 13.54 4.63 19.58
N PHE A 277 12.65 5.46 20.12
CA PHE A 277 11.95 6.47 19.34
C PHE A 277 12.88 7.60 18.87
N GLU A 278 13.88 8.01 19.66
CA GLU A 278 14.89 9.01 19.24
C GLU A 278 15.75 8.50 18.06
N ASP A 279 16.25 7.25 18.12
CA ASP A 279 16.97 6.61 17.01
C ASP A 279 16.06 6.48 15.77
N THR A 280 14.84 5.97 15.95
CA THR A 280 13.88 5.77 14.86
C THR A 280 13.49 7.10 14.20
N LEU A 281 13.20 8.14 14.98
CA LEU A 281 12.84 9.46 14.47
C LEU A 281 14.00 10.09 13.69
N THR A 282 15.23 9.94 14.18
CA THR A 282 16.43 10.45 13.50
C THR A 282 16.60 9.79 12.13
N ARG A 283 16.45 8.46 12.07
CA ARG A 283 16.52 7.70 10.81
C ARG A 283 15.39 8.06 9.86
N GLN A 284 14.14 8.09 10.33
CA GLN A 284 12.98 8.46 9.52
C GLN A 284 13.09 9.88 8.95
N ARG A 285 13.61 10.84 9.72
CA ARG A 285 13.87 12.20 9.21
C ARG A 285 14.90 12.20 8.08
N ALA A 286 15.93 11.36 8.17
CA ALA A 286 16.95 11.25 7.14
C ALA A 286 16.46 10.50 5.88
N THR A 287 15.63 9.47 6.03
CA THR A 287 15.24 8.59 4.91
C THR A 287 13.90 8.95 4.28
N LEU A 288 12.89 9.26 5.09
CA LEU A 288 11.52 9.57 4.64
C LEU A 288 11.24 11.08 4.59
N GLY A 289 12.06 11.86 5.30
CA GLY A 289 11.86 13.29 5.49
C GLY A 289 11.06 13.64 6.76
N PRO A 290 11.17 14.89 7.22
CA PRO A 290 10.57 15.34 8.49
C PRO A 290 9.05 15.40 8.47
N ASP A 291 8.44 15.54 7.29
CA ASP A 291 7.00 15.76 7.12
C ASP A 291 6.23 14.48 6.73
N HIS A 292 6.94 13.35 6.59
CA HIS A 292 6.33 12.07 6.28
C HIS A 292 5.47 11.55 7.45
N THR A 293 4.32 10.94 7.16
CA THR A 293 3.32 10.50 8.15
C THR A 293 3.90 9.61 9.26
N ASN A 294 4.79 8.66 8.91
CA ASN A 294 5.45 7.80 9.90
C ASN A 294 6.43 8.59 10.80
N THR A 295 7.13 9.58 10.26
CA THR A 295 8.03 10.47 11.02
C THR A 295 7.23 11.28 12.03
N LEU A 296 6.12 11.86 11.60
CA LEU A 296 5.23 12.64 12.47
C LEU A 296 4.55 11.78 13.55
N THR A 297 4.19 10.53 13.20
CA THR A 297 3.63 9.57 14.17
C THR A 297 4.65 9.19 15.25
N THR A 298 5.90 8.98 14.85
CA THR A 298 7.01 8.66 15.78
C THR A 298 7.35 9.85 16.66
N ALA A 299 7.36 11.07 16.11
CA ALA A 299 7.54 12.30 16.88
C ALA A 299 6.44 12.49 17.95
N MET A 300 5.18 12.21 17.60
CA MET A 300 4.08 12.22 18.56
C MET A 300 4.28 11.17 19.67
N ALA A 301 4.67 9.93 19.32
CA ALA A 301 4.93 8.87 20.29
C ALA A 301 6.07 9.22 21.26
N LEU A 302 7.15 9.82 20.74
CA LEU A 302 8.25 10.33 21.56
C LEU A 302 7.77 11.46 22.49
N GLY A 303 6.90 12.36 22.01
CA GLY A 303 6.32 13.42 22.84
C GLY A 303 5.55 12.86 24.05
N TRP A 304 4.72 11.83 23.83
CA TRP A 304 4.03 11.13 24.91
C TRP A 304 5.01 10.47 25.89
N THR A 305 6.04 9.80 25.37
CA THR A 305 7.08 9.15 26.17
C THR A 305 7.82 10.15 27.07
N LEU A 306 8.20 11.31 26.52
CA LEU A 306 8.81 12.40 27.28
C LEU A 306 7.86 12.95 28.37
N GLY A 307 6.56 13.04 28.07
CA GLY A 307 5.53 13.41 29.04
C GLY A 307 5.47 12.43 30.22
N ASN A 308 5.51 11.13 29.95
CA ASN A 308 5.51 10.08 30.98
C ASN A 308 6.79 10.08 31.83
N LEU A 309 7.92 10.49 31.25
CA LEU A 309 9.18 10.72 31.98
C LEU A 309 9.18 12.05 32.77
N GLY A 310 8.13 12.87 32.67
CA GLY A 310 8.02 14.16 33.36
C GLY A 310 8.76 15.31 32.68
N GLU A 311 9.30 15.09 31.48
CA GLU A 311 10.03 16.03 30.64
C GLU A 311 9.08 16.89 29.78
N HIS A 312 8.09 17.50 30.44
CA HIS A 312 6.99 18.20 29.77
C HIS A 312 7.43 19.36 28.87
N ALA A 313 8.55 20.01 29.14
CA ALA A 313 9.08 21.09 28.28
C ALA A 313 9.59 20.56 26.93
N ALA A 314 10.29 19.42 26.94
CA ALA A 314 10.74 18.75 25.73
C ALA A 314 9.55 18.18 24.94
N ALA A 315 8.60 17.54 25.65
CA ALA A 315 7.35 17.06 25.06
C ALA A 315 6.57 18.19 24.36
N ARG A 316 6.43 19.35 25.02
CA ARG A 316 5.76 20.53 24.45
C ARG A 316 6.41 20.96 23.13
N THR A 317 7.73 21.14 23.13
CA THR A 317 8.48 21.59 21.94
C THR A 317 8.26 20.64 20.78
N LEU A 318 8.31 19.33 21.04
CA LEU A 318 8.13 18.30 20.03
C LEU A 318 6.68 18.25 19.51
N PHE A 319 5.68 18.38 20.39
CA PHE A 319 4.27 18.44 19.97
C PHE A 319 3.94 19.71 19.17
N GLU A 320 4.52 20.86 19.51
CA GLU A 320 4.33 22.11 18.75
C GLU A 320 4.90 22.00 17.32
N ASP A 321 6.12 21.48 17.15
CA ASP A 321 6.71 21.22 15.83
C ASP A 321 5.87 20.19 15.05
N THR A 322 5.51 19.08 15.68
CA THR A 322 4.73 17.99 15.05
C THR A 322 3.35 18.48 14.61
N LEU A 323 2.65 19.25 15.47
CA LEU A 323 1.32 19.79 15.16
C LEU A 323 1.37 20.78 14.00
N THR A 324 2.40 21.62 13.96
CA THR A 324 2.61 22.58 12.87
C THR A 324 2.75 21.86 11.53
N ARG A 325 3.59 20.81 11.49
CA ARG A 325 3.79 19.98 10.29
C ARG A 325 2.54 19.21 9.89
N GLN A 326 1.87 18.54 10.84
CA GLN A 326 0.64 17.79 10.58
C GLN A 326 -0.49 18.69 10.04
N ARG A 327 -0.63 19.92 10.54
CA ARG A 327 -1.59 20.89 9.99
C ARG A 327 -1.29 21.24 8.54
N ALA A 328 0.00 21.39 8.19
CA ALA A 328 0.41 21.71 6.84
C ALA A 328 0.24 20.54 5.86
N THR A 329 0.49 19.30 6.29
CA THR A 329 0.49 18.13 5.41
C THR A 329 -0.81 17.33 5.40
N LEU A 330 -1.43 17.12 6.56
CA LEU A 330 -2.62 16.30 6.73
C LEU A 330 -3.90 17.15 6.86
N GLY A 331 -3.74 18.43 7.20
CA GLY A 331 -4.85 19.34 7.49
C GLY A 331 -5.23 19.37 8.99
N PRO A 332 -6.00 20.40 9.39
CA PRO A 332 -6.36 20.64 10.79
C PRO A 332 -7.30 19.59 11.39
N ASP A 333 -8.17 18.99 10.58
CA ASP A 333 -9.22 18.07 11.03
C ASP A 333 -8.81 16.59 10.97
N HIS A 334 -7.60 16.30 10.52
CA HIS A 334 -7.09 14.93 10.47
C HIS A 334 -6.90 14.36 11.89
N THR A 335 -7.25 13.09 12.10
CA THR A 335 -7.22 12.41 13.41
C THR A 335 -5.88 12.54 14.14
N ASN A 336 -4.76 12.41 13.43
CA ASN A 336 -3.43 12.59 14.02
C ASN A 336 -3.19 14.04 14.47
N THR A 337 -3.63 15.03 13.71
CA THR A 337 -3.52 16.46 14.05
C THR A 337 -4.31 16.77 15.32
N LEU A 338 -5.53 16.26 15.42
CA LEU A 338 -6.38 16.41 16.60
C LEU A 338 -5.78 15.72 17.83
N THR A 339 -5.25 14.50 17.67
CA THR A 339 -4.57 13.76 18.74
C THR A 339 -3.35 14.52 19.28
N THR A 340 -2.50 15.05 18.40
CA THR A 340 -1.34 15.86 18.80
C THR A 340 -1.76 17.15 19.49
N ALA A 341 -2.80 17.83 19.00
CA ALA A 341 -3.33 19.04 19.62
C ALA A 341 -3.84 18.77 21.04
N MET A 342 -4.55 17.65 21.24
CA MET A 342 -4.99 17.21 22.56
C MET A 342 -3.80 16.92 23.48
N ALA A 343 -2.80 16.18 23.00
CA ALA A 343 -1.59 15.85 23.76
C ALA A 343 -0.82 17.11 24.19
N LEU A 344 -0.73 18.11 23.31
CA LEU A 344 -0.14 19.41 23.61
C LEU A 344 -0.94 20.14 24.71
N GLY A 345 -2.27 20.15 24.63
CA GLY A 345 -3.14 20.74 25.65
C GLY A 345 -2.92 20.13 27.05
N TRP A 346 -2.83 18.80 27.13
CA TRP A 346 -2.53 18.09 28.38
C TRP A 346 -1.13 18.44 28.91
N THR A 347 -0.14 18.55 28.02
CA THR A 347 1.23 18.92 28.39
C THR A 347 1.31 20.35 28.93
N LEU A 348 0.58 21.28 28.33
CA LEU A 348 0.49 22.68 28.79
C LEU A 348 -0.18 22.80 30.15
N ASP A 349 -1.26 22.05 30.42
CA ASP A 349 -1.90 22.01 31.74
C ASP A 349 -0.93 21.50 32.82
N ARG A 350 -0.17 20.44 32.53
CA ARG A 350 0.86 19.92 33.45
C ARG A 350 1.97 20.93 33.74
N LEU A 351 2.40 21.70 32.73
CA LEU A 351 3.36 22.79 32.91
C LEU A 351 2.76 23.93 33.74
N GLY A 352 1.51 24.35 33.45
CA GLY A 352 0.81 25.41 34.18
C GLY A 352 0.63 25.08 35.67
N LYS A 353 0.25 23.84 36.01
CA LYS A 353 0.15 23.36 37.39
C LYS A 353 1.49 23.36 38.15
N ARG A 354 2.61 23.09 37.46
CA ARG A 354 3.96 23.19 38.05
C ARG A 354 4.38 24.62 38.35
N HIS A 355 3.91 25.59 37.58
CA HIS A 355 4.20 27.01 37.80
C HIS A 355 3.33 27.64 38.90
N LEU A 356 2.14 27.12 39.16
CA LEU A 356 1.24 27.59 40.24
C LEU A 356 1.49 26.91 41.60
N GLY A 357 2.24 25.80 41.62
CA GLY A 357 2.54 25.02 42.84
C GLY A 357 3.94 25.26 43.43
N ARG A 358 4.68 26.26 42.95
CA ARG A 358 5.92 26.77 43.53
C ARG A 358 5.69 28.20 44.00
#